data_AF-A0A173TDD4-F1
#
_entry.id   AF-A0A173TDD4-F1
#
_cell.length_a   1.000
_cell.length_b   1.000
_cell.length_c   1.000
_cell.angle_alpha   90.00
_cell.angle_beta   90.00
_cell.angle_gamma   90.00
#
_symmetry.space_group_name_H-M   'P 1'
#
loop_
_entity.id
_entity.type
_entity.pdbx_description
1 polymer ?
#
loop_
_entity_poly.entity_id
_entity_poly.type
_entity_poly.pdbx_seq_one_letter_code
_entity_poly.pdbx_strand_id
1 'polypeptide(L)' 'MPPGLKGKVDMVDDAGQIHVNWENGSSLALVPGVDSFHITDLPRAERPKQQPSR' A
#
# COMPACT_ATOMS: atom_id res chain seq x y z
N MET A 1 1.61 2.72 11.61
CA MET A 1 2.86 2.34 10.91
C MET A 1 3.73 3.57 10.73
N PRO A 2 5.06 3.51 10.95
CA PRO A 2 5.92 4.65 10.69
C PRO A 2 5.91 5.00 9.19
N PRO A 3 5.97 6.29 8.82
CA PRO A 3 6.05 6.71 7.42
C PRO A 3 7.24 6.08 6.71
N GLY A 4 7.04 5.63 5.47
CA GLY A 4 8.09 5.02 4.66
C GLY A 4 8.39 3.56 4.98
N LEU A 5 7.67 2.94 5.92
CA LEU A 5 7.74 1.49 6.13
C LEU A 5 7.34 0.77 4.85
N LYS A 6 8.14 -0.23 4.47
CA LYS A 6 7.90 -1.07 3.30
C LYS A 6 7.52 -2.47 3.73
N GLY A 7 6.81 -3.14 2.85
CA GLY A 7 6.39 -4.50 3.03
C GLY A 7 6.01 -5.11 1.69
N LYS A 8 5.97 -6.44 1.68
CA LYS A 8 5.56 -7.20 0.50
C LYS A 8 4.11 -7.64 0.69
N VAL A 9 3.29 -7.43 -0.34
CA VAL A 9 1.93 -7.97 -0.36
C VAL A 9 2.01 -9.49 -0.36
N ASP A 10 1.26 -10.12 0.53
CA ASP A 10 1.18 -11.58 0.67
C ASP A 10 -0.14 -12.12 0.11
N MET A 11 -1.26 -11.46 0.46
CA MET A 11 -2.60 -11.89 0.09
C MET A 11 -3.57 -10.71 0.03
N VAL A 12 -4.64 -10.85 -0.74
CA VAL A 12 -5.82 -9.98 -0.67
C VAL A 12 -7.00 -10.86 -0.28
N ASP A 13 -7.77 -10.44 0.71
CA ASP A 13 -8.95 -11.18 1.17
C ASP A 13 -10.24 -10.76 0.43
N ASP A 14 -11.35 -11.43 0.74
CA ASP A 14 -12.66 -11.22 0.13
C ASP A 14 -13.32 -9.89 0.55
N ALA A 15 -12.87 -9.30 1.65
CA ALA A 15 -13.23 -7.95 2.09
C ALA A 15 -12.42 -6.86 1.35
N GLY A 16 -11.43 -7.24 0.55
CA GLY A 16 -10.57 -6.31 -0.19
C GLY A 16 -9.46 -5.69 0.65
N GLN A 17 -9.14 -6.26 1.81
CA GLN A 17 -7.96 -5.86 2.58
C GLN A 17 -6.70 -6.49 1.98
N ILE A 18 -5.61 -5.74 2.02
CA ILE A 18 -4.31 -6.15 1.46
C ILE A 18 -3.42 -6.55 2.62
N HIS A 19 -3.18 -7.85 2.78
CA HIS A 19 -2.27 -8.38 3.78
C HIS A 19 -0.83 -8.15 3.34
N VAL A 20 -0.04 -7.51 4.22
CA VAL A 20 1.33 -7.13 3.93
C VAL A 20 2.26 -7.68 5.01
N ASN A 21 3.31 -8.35 4.56
CA ASN A 21 4.44 -8.73 5.40
C ASN A 21 5.39 -7.54 5.49
N TRP A 22 5.30 -6.81 6.60
CA TRP A 22 6.07 -5.59 6.82
C TRP A 22 7.48 -5.88 7.34
N GLU A 23 8.45 -5.03 6.97
CA GLU A 23 9.86 -5.18 7.40
C GLU A 23 10.05 -5.10 8.92
N ASN A 24 9.12 -4.47 9.63
CA ASN A 24 9.12 -4.41 11.10
C ASN A 24 8.50 -5.66 11.77
N GLY A 25 8.14 -6.67 11.00
CA GLY A 25 7.51 -7.91 11.49
C GLY A 25 6.01 -7.79 11.78
N SER A 26 5.39 -6.64 11.49
CA SER A 26 3.92 -6.50 11.58
C SER A 26 3.23 -7.21 10.40
N SER A 27 1.98 -7.61 10.62
CA SER A 27 1.07 -8.19 9.61
C SER A 27 -0.20 -7.35 9.41
N LEU A 28 -0.17 -6.06 9.78
CA LEU A 28 -1.34 -5.20 9.65
C LEU A 28 -1.76 -5.05 8.17
N ALA A 29 -3.01 -5.34 7.85
CA ALA A 29 -3.52 -5.20 6.49
C ALA A 29 -3.77 -3.72 6.13
N LEU A 30 -3.62 -3.39 4.84
CA LEU A 30 -3.99 -2.09 4.27
C LEU A 30 -5.43 -2.15 3.74
N VAL A 31 -6.18 -1.09 3.99
CA VAL A 31 -7.55 -0.91 3.49
C VAL A 31 -7.57 0.22 2.44
N PRO A 32 -7.85 -0.10 1.16
CA PRO A 32 -7.99 0.91 0.11
C PRO A 32 -9.01 2.00 0.47
N GLY A 33 -8.64 3.28 0.30
CA GLY A 33 -9.50 4.43 0.59
C GLY A 33 -9.50 4.87 2.06
N VAL A 34 -8.94 4.08 2.97
CA VAL A 34 -8.71 4.45 4.38
C VAL A 34 -7.23 4.72 4.62
N ASP A 35 -6.39 3.80 4.17
CA ASP A 35 -4.94 3.91 4.31
C ASP A 35 -4.29 4.63 3.12
N SER A 36 -3.22 5.36 3.40
CA SER A 36 -2.36 5.99 2.38
C SER A 36 -1.12 5.13 2.12
N PHE A 37 -1.05 4.54 0.93
CA PHE A 37 0.08 3.70 0.50
C PHE A 37 0.37 3.89 -0.99
N HIS A 38 1.55 3.45 -1.43
CA HIS A 38 1.95 3.47 -2.84
C HIS A 38 2.89 2.31 -3.15
N ILE A 39 2.88 1.86 -4.40
CA ILE A 39 3.80 0.81 -4.87
C ILE A 39 5.15 1.47 -5.20
N THR A 40 6.23 0.94 -4.63
CA THR A 40 7.58 1.51 -4.79
C THR A 40 8.24 1.11 -6.11
N ASP A 41 7.88 -0.03 -6.67
CA ASP A 41 8.61 -0.66 -7.79
C ASP A 41 7.94 -0.42 -9.16
N LEU A 42 6.87 0.39 -9.20
CA LEU A 42 6.26 0.76 -10.48
C LEU A 42 7.21 1.65 -11.28
N PRO A 43 7.42 1.37 -12.58
CA PRO A 43 8.10 2.29 -13.48
C PRO A 43 7.49 3.68 -13.36
N ARG A 44 8.34 4.69 -13.25
CA ARG A 44 7.96 6.09 -13.01
C ARG A 44 6.88 6.61 -13.98
N ALA A 45 6.78 6.00 -15.15
CA ALA A 45 5.87 6.33 -16.25
C ALA A 45 4.39 5.97 -16.00
N GLU A 46 4.10 5.00 -15.12
CA GLU A 46 2.72 4.50 -14.91
C GLU A 46 2.07 5.00 -13.62
N ARG A 47 2.74 5.88 -12.87
CA ARG A 47 2.16 6.45 -11.65
C ARG A 47 0.92 7.25 -12.05
N PRO A 48 -0.30 6.87 -11.60
CA PRO A 48 -1.48 7.67 -11.86
C PRO A 48 -1.20 9.07 -11.31
N LYS A 49 -1.30 10.08 -12.18
CA LYS A 49 -1.14 11.48 -11.80
C LYS A 49 -2.17 11.73 -10.70
N GLN A 50 -1.72 11.92 -9.47
CA GLN A 50 -2.60 12.36 -8.39
C GLN A 50 -3.25 13.65 -8.88
N GLN A 51 -4.54 13.57 -9.19
CA GLN A 51 -5.31 14.69 -9.65
C GLN A 51 -5.43 15.62 -8.44
N PRO A 52 -4.98 16.89 -8.51
CA PRO A 52 -5.10 17.77 -7.37
C PRO A 52 -6.59 17.97 -7.10
N SER A 53 -7.04 17.54 -5.92
CA SER A 53 -8.36 17.85 -5.39
C SER A 53 -8.50 19.37 -5.40
N ARG A 54 -9.44 19.87 -6.20
CA ARG A 54 -9.77 21.28 -6.37
C ARG A 54 -10.49 21.83 -5.16
#